data_AF-A0A453LLE0-F1
#
_entry.id   AF-A0A453LLE0-F1
#
_cell.length_a   1.000
_cell.length_b   1.000
_cell.length_c   1.000
_cell.angle_alpha   90.00
_cell.angle_beta   90.00
_cell.angle_gamma   90.00
#
_symmetry.space_group_name_H-M   'P 1'
#
loop_
_entity.id
_entity.type
_entity.pdbx_description
1 polymer ?
#
loop_
_entity_poly.entity_id
_entity_poly.type
_entity_poly.pdbx_seq_one_letter_code
_entity_poly.pdbx_strand_id
1 'polypeptide(L)'
;LNINWFQKEANANDEVSMTLNISADLSSLFTWNTKQVFVFVAAEYETPQNALNQVSLWDGIIPAKEHAKFLIHTTNKYRFIDQASVLP
;
A
#
# COMPACT_ATOMS: atom_id res chain seq x y z
N LEU A 1 0.71 -7.49 -10.63
CA LEU A 1 0.92 -6.04 -10.49
C LEU A 1 0.99 -5.46 -11.89
N ASN A 2 0.14 -4.50 -12.24
CA ASN A 2 0.20 -3.80 -13.51
C ASN A 2 0.50 -2.32 -13.25
N ILE A 3 1.52 -1.78 -13.92
CA ILE A 3 1.83 -0.35 -13.86
C ILE A 3 1.03 0.29 -15.00
N ASN A 4 0.07 1.15 -14.66
CA ASN A 4 -0.79 1.78 -15.66
C ASN A 4 -0.08 2.98 -16.29
N TRP A 5 0.56 3.79 -15.45
CA TRP A 5 1.30 4.97 -15.89
C TRP A 5 2.34 5.38 -14.84
N PHE A 6 3.42 5.97 -15.32
CA PHE A 6 4.53 6.52 -14.51
C PHE A 6 4.86 7.91 -15.06
N GLN A 7 4.74 8.95 -14.23
CA GLN A 7 5.22 10.29 -14.56
C GLN A 7 6.21 10.75 -13.49
N LYS A 8 7.43 11.02 -13.94
CA LYS A 8 8.48 11.67 -13.16
C LYS A 8 8.37 13.17 -13.40
N GLU A 9 7.91 13.93 -12.41
CA GLU A 9 7.92 15.39 -12.49
C GLU A 9 9.30 15.93 -12.08
N ALA A 10 9.85 16.85 -12.88
CA ALA A 10 11.22 17.34 -12.69
C ALA A 10 11.42 18.14 -11.39
N ASN A 11 10.35 18.67 -10.79
CA ASN A 11 10.37 19.57 -9.63
C ASN A 11 9.36 19.18 -8.53
N ALA A 12 8.68 18.04 -8.64
CA ALA A 12 7.67 17.58 -7.70
C ALA A 12 7.49 16.06 -7.78
N ASN A 13 6.99 15.48 -6.69
CA ASN A 13 6.71 14.06 -6.42
C ASN A 13 6.54 13.15 -7.65
N ASP A 14 7.20 11.98 -7.63
CA ASP A 14 6.97 10.94 -8.63
C ASP A 14 5.55 10.38 -8.48
N GLU A 15 4.74 10.49 -9.53
CA GLU A 15 3.39 9.94 -9.53
C GLU A 15 3.36 8.63 -10.32
N VAL A 16 2.99 7.55 -9.63
CA VAL A 16 2.83 6.23 -10.23
C VAL A 16 1.42 5.77 -9.96
N SER A 17 0.69 5.40 -11.00
CA SER A 17 -0.55 4.64 -10.84
C SER A 17 -0.29 3.18 -11.16
N MET A 18 -0.57 2.36 -10.16
CA MET A 18 -0.47 0.92 -10.24
C MET A 18 -1.83 0.31 -9.96
N THR A 19 -2.21 -0.64 -10.79
CA THR A 19 -3.33 -1.53 -10.53
C THR A 19 -2.84 -2.78 -9.80
N LEU A 20 -3.45 -3.00 -8.64
CA LEU A 20 -3.18 -4.07 -7.70
C LEU A 20 -4.34 -5.07 -7.75
N ASN A 21 -4.00 -6.33 -7.99
CA ASN A 21 -4.88 -7.47 -7.74
C ASN A 21 -4.41 -8.12 -6.45
N ILE A 22 -5.16 -7.96 -5.36
CA ILE A 22 -4.82 -8.52 -4.05
C ILE A 22 -5.83 -9.61 -3.74
N SER A 23 -5.33 -10.81 -3.47
CA SER A 23 -6.12 -11.90 -2.91
C SER A 23 -5.48 -12.35 -1.61
N ALA A 24 -6.30 -12.47 -0.57
CA ALA A 24 -5.85 -12.91 0.74
C ALA A 24 -6.95 -13.71 1.43
N ASP A 25 -6.52 -14.65 2.27
CA ASP A 25 -7.35 -15.34 3.25
C ASP A 25 -6.80 -15.03 4.65
N LEU A 26 -7.43 -14.05 5.30
CA LEU A 26 -7.07 -13.59 6.64
C LEU A 26 -8.02 -14.16 7.70
N SER A 27 -8.79 -15.19 7.36
CA SER A 27 -9.80 -15.77 8.26
C SER A 27 -9.20 -16.37 9.54
N SER A 28 -7.92 -16.76 9.50
CA SER A 28 -7.17 -17.24 10.66
C SER A 28 -6.88 -16.16 11.71
N LEU A 29 -6.93 -14.88 11.35
CA LEU A 29 -6.74 -13.76 12.28
C LEU A 29 -7.97 -13.50 13.17
N PHE A 30 -9.12 -14.05 12.79
CA PHE A 30 -10.36 -13.93 13.55
C PHE A 30 -10.47 -15.04 14.60
N THR A 31 -10.28 -14.67 15.85
CA THR A 31 -10.55 -15.48 17.04
C THR A 31 -11.85 -15.04 17.70
N TRP A 32 -12.24 -15.67 18.80
CA TRP A 32 -13.44 -15.31 19.56
C TRP A 32 -13.48 -13.83 20.02
N ASN A 33 -12.32 -13.18 20.15
CA ASN A 33 -12.20 -11.80 20.62
C ASN A 33 -11.86 -10.78 19.52
N THR A 34 -11.60 -11.22 18.28
CA THR A 34 -11.21 -10.30 17.20
C THR A 34 -12.44 -9.53 16.71
N LYS A 35 -12.45 -8.21 16.91
CA LYS A 35 -13.58 -7.34 16.50
C LYS A 35 -13.45 -6.83 15.07
N GLN A 36 -12.24 -6.52 14.62
CA GLN A 36 -11.94 -6.06 13.27
C GLN A 36 -10.45 -6.24 13.00
N VAL A 37 -10.08 -6.33 11.72
CA VAL A 37 -8.68 -6.37 11.26
C VAL A 37 -8.42 -5.15 10.38
N PHE A 38 -7.38 -4.39 10.70
CA PHE A 38 -6.85 -3.35 9.83
C PHE A 38 -5.71 -3.95 9.02
N VAL A 39 -5.79 -3.84 7.70
CA VAL A 39 -4.79 -4.35 6.77
C VAL A 39 -4.35 -3.23 5.85
N PHE A 40 -3.07 -3.19 5.53
CA PHE A 40 -2.53 -2.29 4.51
C PHE A 40 -1.43 -3.01 3.73
N VAL A 41 -1.22 -2.54 2.50
CA VAL A 41 -0.13 -2.96 1.63
C VAL A 41 0.79 -1.77 1.47
N ALA A 42 2.08 -1.94 1.73
CA ALA A 42 3.09 -0.93 1.52
C ALA A 42 4.14 -1.41 0.51
N ALA A 43 4.71 -0.46 -0.24
CA ALA A 43 5.94 -0.65 -0.98
C ALA A 43 7.10 -0.12 -0.13
N GLU A 44 8.14 -0.93 -0.01
CA GLU A 44 9.41 -0.53 0.60
C GLU A 44 10.48 -0.48 -0.50
N TYR A 45 11.24 0.61 -0.54
CA TYR A 45 12.30 0.80 -1.51
C TYR A 45 13.45 1.63 -0.94
N GLU A 46 14.64 1.41 -1.50
CA GLU A 46 15.85 2.11 -1.11
C GLU A 46 16.22 3.13 -2.20
N THR A 47 16.73 4.29 -1.78
CA THR A 47 17.36 5.27 -2.67
C THR A 47 18.78 5.55 -2.15
N PRO A 48 19.69 6.10 -2.98
CA PRO A 48 21.02 6.49 -2.51
C PRO A 48 20.98 7.49 -1.33
N GLN A 49 19.89 8.24 -1.18
CA GLN A 49 19.69 9.24 -0.13
C GLN A 49 18.99 8.66 1.12
N ASN A 50 18.14 7.64 0.96
CA ASN A 50 17.35 7.04 2.05
C ASN A 50 17.40 5.50 1.97
N ALA A 51 17.96 4.87 3.00
CA ALA A 51 18.08 3.42 3.11
C ALA A 51 16.74 2.70 3.43
N LEU A 52 15.68 3.43 3.75
CA LEU A 52 14.34 2.88 3.96
C LEU A 52 13.27 3.92 3.63
N ASN A 53 12.63 3.77 2.47
CA ASN A 53 11.41 4.50 2.14
C ASN A 53 10.23 3.54 2.15
N GLN A 54 9.12 3.94 2.78
CA GLN A 54 7.89 3.14 2.83
C GLN A 54 6.70 3.97 2.38
N VAL A 55 5.94 3.45 1.41
CA VAL A 55 4.74 4.12 0.88
C VAL A 55 3.55 3.17 0.98
N SER A 56 2.47 3.60 1.63
CA SER A 56 1.21 2.86 1.66
C SER A 56 0.57 2.86 0.27
N LEU A 57 0.28 1.68 -0.27
CA LEU A 57 -0.38 1.52 -1.57
C LEU A 57 -1.88 1.38 -1.42
N TRP A 58 -2.33 0.66 -0.39
CA TRP A 58 -3.73 0.38 -0.13
C TRP A 58 -3.94 0.07 1.35
N ASP A 59 -5.10 0.45 1.88
CA ASP A 59 -5.56 0.13 3.23
C ASP A 59 -7.02 -0.32 3.22
N GLY A 60 -7.37 -1.19 4.16
CA GLY A 60 -8.72 -1.71 4.30
C GLY A 60 -9.02 -2.15 5.72
N ILE A 61 -10.32 -2.10 6.06
CA ILE A 61 -10.86 -2.59 7.33
C ILE A 61 -11.71 -3.82 7.01
N ILE A 62 -11.39 -4.93 7.65
CA ILE A 62 -12.15 -6.17 7.59
C ILE A 62 -12.95 -6.28 8.87
N PRO A 63 -14.27 -6.02 8.84
CA PRO A 63 -15.07 -5.90 10.06
C PRO A 63 -15.42 -7.25 10.68
N ALA A 64 -15.35 -8.35 9.93
CA ALA A 64 -15.73 -9.68 10.42
C ALA A 64 -15.09 -10.81 9.59
N LYS A 65 -15.12 -12.04 10.15
CA LYS A 65 -14.46 -13.22 9.56
C LYS A 65 -15.02 -13.58 8.18
N GLU A 66 -16.31 -13.31 7.96
CA GLU A 66 -17.00 -13.61 6.69
C GLU A 66 -16.43 -12.78 5.53
N HIS A 67 -15.80 -11.64 5.83
CA HIS A 67 -15.15 -10.76 4.85
C HIS A 67 -13.63 -10.96 4.76
N ALA A 68 -13.07 -11.88 5.56
CA ALA A 68 -11.62 -12.05 5.68
C ALA A 68 -10.98 -12.78 4.50
N LYS A 69 -11.79 -13.38 3.63
CA LYS A 69 -11.34 -13.93 2.35
C LYS A 69 -11.85 -13.03 1.22
N PHE A 70 -10.92 -12.39 0.51
CA PHE A 70 -11.28 -11.39 -0.49
C PHE A 70 -10.35 -11.41 -1.70
N LEU A 71 -10.88 -10.85 -2.79
CA LEU A 71 -10.13 -10.46 -3.97
C LEU A 71 -10.53 -9.03 -4.30
N ILE A 72 -9.55 -8.14 -4.37
CA ILE A 72 -9.76 -6.74 -4.73
C ILE A 72 -8.93 -6.36 -5.95
N HIS A 73 -9.54 -5.53 -6.80
CA HIS A 73 -8.90 -4.87 -7.92
C HIS A 73 -8.93 -3.37 -7.62
N THR A 74 -7.76 -2.78 -7.34
CA THR A 74 -7.68 -1.40 -6.86
C THR A 74 -6.48 -0.68 -7.45
N THR A 75 -6.58 0.64 -7.56
CA THR A 75 -5.43 1.51 -7.88
C THR A 75 -4.80 1.99 -6.59
N ASN A 76 -3.47 2.18 -6.56
CA ASN A 76 -2.81 2.72 -5.37
C ASN A 76 -3.44 4.07 -4.94
N LYS A 77 -3.65 4.21 -3.64
CA LYS A 77 -4.39 5.33 -3.03
C LYS A 77 -3.49 6.55 -2.76
N TYR A 78 -2.20 6.33 -2.53
CA TYR A 78 -1.24 7.39 -2.19
C TYR A 78 -0.17 7.54 -3.28
N ARG A 79 0.27 8.79 -3.46
CA ARG A 79 1.37 9.16 -4.38
C ARG A 79 2.71 8.75 -3.78
N PHE A 80 3.68 8.44 -4.62
CA PHE A 80 5.04 8.17 -4.16
C PHE A 80 5.72 9.50 -3.84
N ILE A 81 5.79 9.82 -2.56
CA ILE A 81 6.48 11.01 -2.07
C ILE A 81 7.80 10.52 -1.50
N ASP A 82 8.90 10.72 -2.24
CA ASP A 82 10.23 10.61 -1.65
C ASP A 82 10.45 11.82 -0.75
N GLN A 83 10.27 11.63 0.56
CA GLN A 83 10.81 12.58 1.51
C GLN A 83 12.31 12.33 1.56
N ALA A 84 13.04 12.83 0.56
CA ALA A 84 14.45 13.11 0.72
C ALA A 84 14.53 13.98 1.98
N SER A 85 15.08 13.43 3.05
CA SER A 85 15.27 14.15 4.29
C SER A 85 16.01 15.43 3.95
N VAL A 86 15.32 16.56 4.08
CA VAL A 86 15.94 17.87 4.11
C VAL A 86 16.77 17.87 5.39
N LEU A 87 18.01 17.41 5.29
CA LEU A 87 19.01 17.70 6.31
C LEU A 87 19.52 19.12 6.03
N PRO A 88 19.56 19.98 7.06
CA PRO A 88 19.90 21.41 6.95
C PRO A 88 21.34 21.66 6.52
#